data_AF-V5FF70-F1
#
_entry.id   AF-V5FF70-F1
#
_cell.length_a   1.000
_cell.length_b   1.000
_cell.length_c   1.000
_cell.angle_alpha   90.00
_cell.angle_beta   90.00
_cell.angle_gamma   90.00
#
_symmetry.space_group_name_H-M   'P 1'
#
loop_
_entity.id
_entity.type
_entity.pdbx_description
1 polymer ?
#
loop_
_entity_poly.entity_id
_entity_poly.type
_entity_poly.pdbx_seq_one_letter_code
_entity_poly.pdbx_strand_id
1 'polypeptide(L)'
;MYKCSTMKLLLAAIIQSIREDCADLDGTTANADCECGYATNPTNSSHYSLFTDLIESDFQTIQNISLDTDWKLQRYYTDYIPTSGYYEKITRSDNVISNPLKDNATRSGSGILGDDAGLQLCVRGGIPSDGLIPSAEIKTAHNDILYGSFCIAAKLSPINGTCSAFSIRPFPMAGSAAIY
;
A
#
# COMPACT_ATOMS: atom_id res chain seq x y z
N MET A 1 2.06 -1.87 26.60
CA MET A 1 1.70 -0.55 26.06
C MET A 1 1.93 -0.60 24.55
N TYR A 2 0.89 -0.38 23.75
CA TYR A 2 0.96 -0.47 22.28
C TYR A 2 1.30 0.91 21.70
N LYS A 3 2.13 0.99 20.66
CA LYS A 3 2.33 2.23 19.92
C LYS A 3 2.39 1.93 18.43
N CYS A 4 1.51 2.59 17.67
CA CYS A 4 1.32 2.36 16.24
C CYS A 4 1.90 3.53 15.43
N SER A 5 2.48 3.25 14.27
CA SER A 5 2.64 4.26 13.23
C SER A 5 1.28 4.47 12.56
N THR A 6 0.88 5.72 12.33
CA THR A 6 -0.34 6.02 11.58
C THR A 6 0.04 6.34 10.14
N MET A 7 -0.24 5.44 9.23
CA MET A 7 0.03 5.66 7.81
C MET A 7 -1.19 6.34 7.19
N LYS A 8 -1.11 7.65 6.95
CA LYS A 8 -2.09 8.38 6.15
C LYS A 8 -1.73 8.27 4.67
N LEU A 9 -1.79 7.09 4.06
CA LEU A 9 -1.55 6.97 2.63
C LEU A 9 -2.58 7.84 1.89
N LEU A 10 -2.13 8.94 1.31
CA LEU A 10 -2.66 9.46 0.05
C LEU A 10 -1.72 8.90 -1.01
N LEU A 11 -2.06 7.75 -1.56
CA LEU A 11 -1.38 7.19 -2.73
C LEU A 11 -2.39 7.22 -3.84
N ALA A 12 -2.13 8.05 -4.84
CA ALA A 12 -2.49 7.79 -6.21
C ALA A 12 -1.34 6.96 -6.79
N ALA A 13 -1.53 5.66 -6.99
CA ALA A 13 -0.63 4.85 -7.80
C ALA A 13 -1.03 5.11 -9.24
N ILE A 14 -0.22 5.88 -9.96
CA ILE A 14 -0.48 6.13 -11.37
C ILE A 14 0.33 5.09 -12.15
N ILE A 15 -0.35 4.06 -12.68
CA ILE A 15 0.26 2.90 -13.32
C ILE A 15 0.50 3.19 -14.79
N GLN A 16 1.75 3.08 -15.22
CA GLN A 16 2.16 3.15 -16.61
C GLN A 16 2.32 1.71 -17.15
N SER A 17 1.27 1.19 -17.77
CA SER A 17 1.45 0.17 -18.80
C SER A 17 1.69 0.89 -20.12
N ILE A 18 2.94 0.92 -20.58
CA ILE A 18 3.21 1.17 -21.98
C ILE A 18 2.79 -0.11 -22.72
N ARG A 19 1.50 -0.22 -23.08
CA ARG A 19 1.11 -1.05 -24.22
C ARG A 19 1.22 -0.16 -25.45
N GLU A 20 2.02 -0.59 -26.41
CA GLU A 20 2.11 0.03 -27.73
C GLU A 20 0.84 -0.22 -28.60
N ASP A 21 -0.25 -0.77 -28.05
CA ASP A 21 -1.40 -1.25 -28.82
C ASP A 21 -2.63 -0.31 -28.86
N CYS A 22 -2.52 0.96 -28.46
CA CYS A 22 -3.64 1.92 -28.62
C CYS A 22 -3.58 2.74 -29.92
N ALA A 23 -2.82 2.29 -30.92
CA ALA A 23 -2.78 2.89 -32.25
C ALA A 23 -3.28 1.91 -33.31
N ASP A 24 -4.60 1.83 -33.47
CA ASP A 24 -5.27 1.90 -34.78
C ASP A 24 -6.79 1.74 -34.60
N LEU A 25 -7.51 2.86 -34.70
CA LEU A 25 -8.96 2.86 -34.91
C LEU A 25 -9.24 3.29 -36.34
N ASP A 26 -9.13 2.36 -37.27
CA ASP A 26 -9.94 2.43 -38.51
C ASP A 26 -11.32 1.83 -38.21
N GLY A 27 -12.32 2.72 -38.17
CA GLY A 27 -13.73 2.42 -38.40
C GLY A 27 -14.39 1.30 -37.59
N THR A 28 -14.91 1.62 -36.40
CA THR A 28 -16.30 1.26 -36.01
C THR A 28 -16.67 1.97 -34.70
N THR A 29 -17.77 2.71 -34.70
CA THR A 29 -18.32 3.40 -33.53
C THR A 29 -18.87 2.41 -32.52
N ALA A 30 -18.03 1.94 -31.60
CA ALA A 30 -18.45 1.41 -30.31
C ALA A 30 -18.45 2.56 -29.31
N ASN A 31 -19.63 3.02 -28.91
CA ASN A 31 -19.81 3.96 -27.80
C ASN A 31 -19.68 3.21 -26.47
N ALA A 32 -18.55 2.54 -26.27
CA ALA A 32 -18.13 2.04 -24.98
C ALA A 32 -17.26 3.14 -24.38
N ASP A 33 -17.60 3.55 -23.17
CA ASP A 33 -16.74 4.37 -22.32
C ASP A 33 -15.54 3.49 -21.90
N CYS A 34 -14.67 3.19 -22.86
CA CYS A 34 -13.40 2.56 -22.59
C CYS A 34 -12.58 3.64 -21.89
N GLU A 35 -12.43 3.55 -20.57
CA GLU A 35 -11.46 4.34 -19.83
C GLU A 35 -10.07 3.98 -20.35
N CYS A 36 -9.63 4.61 -21.43
CA CYS A 36 -8.35 4.37 -22.10
C CYS A 36 -7.15 4.94 -21.32
N GLY A 37 -7.32 5.14 -20.01
CA GLY A 37 -6.32 5.70 -19.12
C GLY A 37 -6.34 7.23 -18.99
N TYR A 38 -5.38 7.73 -18.21
CA TYR A 38 -5.20 9.13 -17.86
C TYR A 38 -3.94 9.67 -18.54
N ALA A 39 -4.01 10.86 -19.12
CA ALA A 39 -2.86 11.51 -19.74
C ALA A 39 -2.51 12.81 -19.02
N THR A 40 -1.23 13.02 -18.68
CA THR A 40 -0.76 14.25 -18.02
C THR A 40 -0.71 15.46 -18.96
N ASN A 41 -0.73 15.22 -20.27
CA ASN A 41 -0.72 16.23 -21.34
C ASN A 41 -1.61 15.75 -22.50
N PRO A 42 -2.02 16.64 -23.41
CA PRO A 42 -2.68 16.25 -24.65
C PRO A 42 -1.89 15.17 -25.39
N THR A 43 -2.58 14.14 -25.90
CA THR A 43 -1.97 12.98 -26.59
C THR A 43 -1.24 13.34 -27.89
N ASN A 44 -1.43 14.57 -28.39
CA ASN A 44 -0.72 15.13 -29.54
C ASN A 44 0.58 15.88 -29.15
N SER A 45 0.95 15.91 -27.87
CA SER A 45 2.22 16.46 -27.38
C SER A 45 3.34 15.45 -27.56
N SER A 46 4.57 15.91 -27.81
CA SER A 46 5.76 15.05 -27.83
C SER A 46 6.14 14.52 -26.43
N HIS A 47 5.59 15.13 -25.37
CA HIS A 47 5.81 14.75 -23.98
C HIS A 47 4.48 14.52 -23.28
N TYR A 48 3.82 13.41 -23.56
CA TYR A 48 2.69 12.93 -22.75
C TYR A 48 3.03 11.60 -22.10
N SER A 49 2.42 11.35 -20.95
CA SER A 49 2.51 10.08 -20.23
C SER A 49 1.10 9.53 -20.13
N LEU A 50 0.90 8.33 -20.68
CA LEU A 50 -0.35 7.59 -20.59
C LEU A 50 -0.29 6.65 -19.38
N PHE A 51 -1.33 6.67 -18.56
CA PHE A 51 -1.47 5.81 -17.41
C PHE A 51 -2.73 4.96 -17.54
N THR A 52 -2.57 3.65 -17.57
CA THR A 52 -3.66 2.71 -17.85
C THR A 52 -4.44 2.33 -16.61
N ASP A 53 -3.85 2.51 -15.43
CA ASP A 53 -4.46 2.13 -14.16
C ASP A 53 -4.18 3.20 -13.10
N LEU A 54 -5.08 3.26 -12.12
CA LEU A 54 -5.01 4.16 -10.98
C LEU A 54 -5.41 3.38 -9.72
N ILE A 55 -4.50 3.23 -8.76
CA ILE A 55 -4.86 2.75 -7.42
C ILE A 55 -4.84 3.95 -6.48
N GLU A 56 -6.01 4.50 -6.18
CA GLU A 56 -6.15 5.56 -5.20
C GLU A 56 -6.86 5.06 -3.95
N SER A 57 -6.32 5.37 -2.78
CA SER A 57 -6.96 4.97 -1.52
C SER A 57 -6.92 6.07 -0.49
N ASP A 58 -8.10 6.46 -0.02
CA ASP A 58 -8.26 7.33 1.15
C ASP A 58 -8.51 6.47 2.40
N PHE A 59 -7.42 6.13 3.09
CA PHE A 59 -7.49 5.37 4.33
C PHE A 59 -8.20 6.09 5.48
N GLN A 60 -8.54 7.38 5.35
CA GLN A 60 -9.33 8.07 6.35
C GLN A 60 -10.82 7.68 6.29
N THR A 61 -11.27 7.06 5.20
CA THR A 61 -12.67 6.67 5.01
C THR A 61 -12.90 5.17 5.12
N ILE A 62 -11.85 4.37 4.95
CA ILE A 62 -11.92 2.91 4.95
C ILE A 62 -12.25 2.40 6.36
N GLN A 63 -13.45 1.84 6.53
CA GLN A 63 -13.91 1.27 7.80
C GLN A 63 -13.27 -0.08 8.10
N ASN A 64 -13.06 -0.90 7.07
CA ASN A 64 -12.45 -2.21 7.21
C ASN A 64 -11.57 -2.53 6.00
N ILE A 65 -10.27 -2.39 6.18
CA ILE A 65 -9.24 -2.68 5.17
C ILE A 65 -9.24 -4.16 4.73
N SER A 66 -9.79 -5.08 5.52
CA SER A 66 -9.81 -6.50 5.16
C SER A 66 -10.76 -6.80 4.01
N LEU A 67 -11.71 -5.89 3.73
CA LEU A 67 -12.67 -6.01 2.63
C LEU A 67 -12.17 -5.33 1.34
N ASP A 68 -11.00 -4.70 1.39
CA ASP A 68 -10.44 -3.96 0.28
C ASP A 68 -9.95 -4.89 -0.84
N THR A 69 -10.24 -4.51 -2.08
CA THR A 69 -9.85 -5.28 -3.27
C THR A 69 -8.41 -5.02 -3.66
N ASP A 70 -7.95 -3.79 -3.47
CA ASP A 70 -6.69 -3.25 -3.99
C ASP A 70 -5.55 -3.46 -3.00
N TRP A 71 -5.87 -3.61 -1.71
CA TRP A 71 -4.91 -3.88 -0.64
C TRP A 71 -5.08 -5.27 -0.05
N LYS A 72 -3.94 -5.93 0.23
CA LYS A 72 -3.87 -7.22 0.89
C LYS A 72 -3.03 -7.14 2.15
N LEU A 73 -3.66 -7.49 3.27
CA LEU A 73 -2.98 -7.64 4.55
C LEU A 73 -2.00 -8.80 4.47
N GLN A 74 -0.73 -8.55 4.82
CA GLN A 74 0.27 -9.59 4.81
C GLN A 74 0.24 -10.39 6.11
N ARG A 75 0.49 -11.68 5.98
CA ARG A 75 0.66 -12.61 7.08
C ARG A 75 1.78 -13.57 6.71
N TYR A 76 2.92 -13.40 7.37
CA TYR A 76 4.06 -14.29 7.19
C TYR A 76 4.65 -14.62 8.55
N TYR A 77 5.07 -15.87 8.65
CA TYR A 77 5.75 -16.43 9.80
C TYR A 77 7.19 -16.66 9.41
N THR A 78 8.08 -16.23 10.28
CA THR A 78 9.49 -16.58 10.24
C THR A 78 9.77 -17.40 11.49
N ASP A 79 10.54 -18.47 11.36
CA ASP A 79 10.99 -19.24 12.52
C ASP A 79 12.04 -18.44 13.29
N TYR A 80 11.89 -18.37 14.61
CA TYR A 80 12.89 -17.75 15.46
C TYR A 80 14.13 -18.65 15.51
N ILE A 81 15.29 -18.14 15.10
CA ILE A 81 16.58 -18.83 15.19
C ILE A 81 17.34 -18.27 16.40
N PRO A 82 17.40 -18.99 17.55
CA PRO A 82 17.97 -18.46 18.79
C PRO A 82 19.45 -18.09 18.70
N THR A 83 20.17 -18.66 17.72
CA THR A 83 21.60 -18.41 17.51
C THR A 83 21.89 -17.09 16.79
N SER A 84 20.88 -16.39 16.23
CA SER A 84 21.11 -15.11 15.56
C SER A 84 21.44 -13.98 16.54
N GLY A 85 20.98 -14.09 17.80
CA GLY A 85 21.09 -13.02 18.81
C GLY A 85 20.17 -11.82 18.55
N TYR A 86 19.36 -11.85 17.48
CA TYR A 86 18.41 -10.80 17.12
C TYR A 86 16.98 -11.33 17.22
N TYR A 87 16.05 -10.44 17.56
CA TYR A 87 14.63 -10.75 17.44
C TYR A 87 14.23 -10.74 15.97
N GLU A 88 13.48 -11.76 15.57
CA GLU A 88 12.94 -11.85 14.22
C GLU A 88 11.60 -11.12 14.13
N LYS A 89 11.13 -10.87 12.90
CA LYS A 89 9.86 -10.17 12.64
C LYS A 89 8.76 -11.14 12.26
N ILE A 90 7.58 -10.98 12.84
CA ILE A 90 6.35 -11.66 12.41
C ILE A 90 5.31 -10.64 12.00
N THR A 91 4.74 -10.76 10.80
CA THR A 91 3.66 -9.86 10.38
C THR A 91 2.31 -10.48 10.59
N ARG A 92 1.43 -9.71 11.21
CA ARG A 92 0.07 -10.14 11.54
C ARG A 92 -0.95 -9.12 11.04
N SER A 93 -2.07 -9.63 10.56
CA SER A 93 -3.18 -8.81 10.05
C SER A 93 -3.89 -8.02 11.14
N ASP A 94 -3.88 -8.49 12.40
CA ASP A 94 -4.44 -7.79 13.57
C ASP A 94 -3.64 -6.53 13.98
N ASN A 95 -2.43 -6.38 13.43
CA ASN A 95 -1.62 -5.18 13.60
C ASN A 95 -1.88 -4.13 12.52
N VAL A 96 -2.74 -4.42 11.55
CA VAL A 96 -3.25 -3.45 10.57
C VAL A 96 -4.64 -3.01 11.03
N ILE A 97 -4.77 -1.75 11.43
CA ILE A 97 -5.98 -1.24 12.08
C ILE A 97 -6.56 -0.09 11.25
N SER A 98 -7.80 -0.24 10.80
CA SER A 98 -8.57 0.84 10.20
C SER A 98 -9.05 1.81 11.28
N ASN A 99 -8.61 3.07 11.21
CA ASN A 99 -9.08 4.16 12.07
C ASN A 99 -9.73 5.26 11.21
N PRO A 100 -10.92 5.03 10.64
CA PRO A 100 -11.59 6.02 9.81
C PRO A 100 -11.95 7.28 10.61
N LEU A 101 -12.18 8.39 9.91
CA LEU A 101 -12.64 9.65 10.48
C LEU A 101 -13.91 9.45 11.30
N LYS A 102 -13.97 10.12 12.46
CA LYS A 102 -15.17 10.12 13.30
C LYS A 102 -16.34 10.85 12.64
N ASP A 103 -16.04 11.94 11.93
CA ASP A 103 -17.00 12.71 11.14
C ASP A 103 -16.46 12.85 9.71
N ASN A 104 -17.19 12.32 8.74
CA ASN A 104 -16.79 12.37 7.34
C ASN A 104 -17.09 13.73 6.68
N ALA A 105 -17.90 14.58 7.33
CA ALA A 105 -18.29 15.89 6.79
C ALA A 105 -17.14 16.91 6.83
N THR A 106 -16.30 16.87 7.86
CA THR A 106 -15.19 17.82 8.04
C THR A 106 -13.93 17.44 7.25
N ARG A 107 -13.85 16.19 6.75
CA ARG A 107 -12.67 15.57 6.11
C ARG A 107 -11.35 15.81 6.86
N SER A 108 -11.44 16.04 8.16
CA SER A 108 -10.33 16.42 9.03
C SER A 108 -10.71 16.16 10.47
N GLY A 109 -9.72 15.71 11.26
CA GLY A 109 -9.88 15.44 12.69
C GLY A 109 -9.44 14.02 13.07
N SER A 110 -9.78 13.66 14.31
CA SER A 110 -9.47 12.35 14.89
C SER A 110 -10.31 11.25 14.25
N GLY A 111 -9.71 10.06 14.16
CA GLY A 111 -10.43 8.84 13.83
C GLY A 111 -11.28 8.33 14.99
N ILE A 112 -12.10 7.33 14.71
CA ILE A 112 -12.99 6.69 15.68
C ILE A 112 -12.26 6.12 16.91
N LEU A 113 -10.98 5.78 16.78
CA LEU A 113 -10.13 5.26 17.86
C LEU A 113 -9.42 6.37 18.67
N GLY A 114 -9.70 7.65 18.40
CA GLY A 114 -9.17 8.80 19.14
C GLY A 114 -7.84 9.36 18.62
N ASP A 115 -7.04 8.55 17.93
CA ASP A 115 -5.83 8.99 17.23
C ASP A 115 -6.14 9.61 15.85
N ASP A 116 -5.12 10.06 15.12
CA ASP A 116 -5.28 10.56 13.74
C ASP A 116 -5.98 9.53 12.84
N ALA A 117 -6.92 10.00 12.02
CA ALA A 117 -7.63 9.16 11.09
C ALA A 117 -6.73 8.64 9.96
N GLY A 118 -6.88 7.36 9.63
CA GLY A 118 -6.10 6.67 8.61
C GLY A 118 -5.94 5.17 8.90
N LEU A 119 -5.05 4.54 8.13
CA LEU A 119 -4.68 3.14 8.34
C LEU A 119 -3.48 3.08 9.27
N GLN A 120 -3.59 2.36 10.37
CA GLN A 120 -2.52 2.25 11.35
C GLN A 120 -1.78 0.93 11.16
N LEU A 121 -0.46 1.03 11.00
CA LEU A 121 0.45 -0.11 10.97
C LEU A 121 1.18 -0.17 12.30
N CYS A 122 0.81 -1.14 13.11
CA CYS A 122 1.27 -1.25 14.48
C CYS A 122 2.43 -2.21 14.63
N VAL A 123 3.38 -1.84 15.47
CA VAL A 123 4.37 -2.78 16.03
C VAL A 123 4.01 -2.99 17.50
N ARG A 124 3.97 -4.24 17.94
CA ARG A 124 3.67 -4.55 19.34
C ARG A 124 4.96 -4.49 20.15
N GLY A 125 4.94 -3.69 21.21
CA GLY A 125 6.06 -3.60 22.15
C GLY A 125 6.02 -4.71 23.20
N GLY A 126 7.17 -4.95 23.84
CA GLY A 126 7.37 -6.00 24.84
C GLY A 126 8.46 -6.98 24.38
N ILE A 127 8.90 -7.83 25.30
CA ILE A 127 9.78 -8.96 24.97
C ILE A 127 8.87 -10.11 24.54
N PRO A 128 8.90 -10.53 23.26
CA PRO A 128 8.08 -11.65 22.81
C PRO A 128 8.55 -12.95 23.46
N SER A 129 7.61 -13.78 23.91
CA SER A 129 7.94 -15.10 24.47
C SER A 129 8.48 -16.07 23.40
N ASP A 130 8.14 -15.83 22.14
CA ASP A 130 8.54 -16.61 20.96
C ASP A 130 9.76 -16.01 20.23
N GLY A 131 10.33 -14.91 20.73
CA GLY A 131 11.43 -14.20 20.07
C GLY A 131 11.03 -13.46 18.78
N LEU A 132 9.72 -13.36 18.47
CA LEU A 132 9.21 -12.73 17.26
C LEU A 132 8.50 -11.40 17.57
N ILE A 133 8.99 -10.30 17.01
CA ILE A 133 8.37 -8.97 17.17
C ILE A 133 7.17 -8.86 16.23
N PRO A 134 5.93 -8.70 16.75
CA PRO A 134 4.75 -8.57 15.90
C PRO A 134 4.71 -7.20 15.21
N SER A 135 4.68 -7.22 13.90
CA SER A 135 4.58 -6.05 13.02
C SER A 135 3.36 -6.13 12.08
N ALA A 136 3.21 -5.10 11.25
CA ALA A 136 2.15 -4.94 10.28
C ALA A 136 2.75 -4.67 8.89
N GLU A 137 2.14 -5.22 7.84
CA GLU A 137 2.49 -4.95 6.45
C GLU A 137 1.24 -5.13 5.58
N ILE A 138 1.14 -4.28 4.58
CA ILE A 138 0.14 -4.34 3.52
C ILE A 138 0.86 -4.29 2.19
N LYS A 139 0.27 -4.91 1.17
CA LYS A 139 0.73 -4.80 -0.21
C LYS A 139 -0.45 -4.54 -1.14
N THR A 140 -0.18 -4.07 -2.34
CA THR A 140 -1.16 -4.04 -3.41
C THR A 140 -1.56 -5.45 -3.82
N ALA A 141 -2.83 -5.66 -4.16
CA ALA A 141 -3.33 -6.91 -4.73
C ALA A 141 -2.76 -7.14 -6.15
N HIS A 142 -2.50 -6.04 -6.86
CA HIS A 142 -1.85 -6.00 -8.15
C HIS A 142 -0.37 -6.37 -8.05
N ASN A 143 0.05 -7.30 -8.89
CA ASN A 143 1.44 -7.80 -8.99
C ASN A 143 2.10 -7.44 -10.33
N ASP A 144 1.37 -6.73 -11.19
CA ASP A 144 1.68 -6.38 -12.58
C ASP A 144 2.10 -4.91 -12.75
N ILE A 145 2.33 -4.21 -11.64
CA ILE A 145 2.82 -2.82 -11.64
C ILE A 145 4.33 -2.83 -11.92
N LEU A 146 4.72 -2.46 -13.14
CA LEU A 146 6.13 -2.37 -13.55
C LEU A 146 6.69 -0.95 -13.44
N TYR A 147 5.90 0.05 -13.85
CA TYR A 147 6.29 1.45 -13.89
C TYR A 147 5.15 2.34 -13.41
N GLY A 148 5.49 3.48 -12.83
CA GLY A 148 4.49 4.43 -12.36
C GLY A 148 5.05 5.49 -11.43
N SER A 149 4.14 6.36 -11.00
CA SER A 149 4.40 7.29 -9.90
C SER A 149 3.80 6.73 -8.61
N PHE A 150 4.60 6.76 -7.55
CA PHE A 150 4.21 6.25 -6.23
C PHE A 150 4.38 7.36 -5.19
N CYS A 151 3.28 7.79 -4.60
CA CYS A 151 3.26 8.84 -3.58
C CYS A 151 2.65 8.32 -2.28
N ILE A 152 3.27 8.62 -1.15
CA ILE A 152 2.71 8.23 0.15
C ILE A 152 2.73 9.44 1.07
N ALA A 153 1.58 9.75 1.67
CA ALA A 153 1.56 10.49 2.91
C ALA A 153 1.63 9.48 4.07
N ALA A 154 2.40 9.78 5.11
CA ALA A 154 2.49 8.89 6.27
C ALA A 154 2.93 9.69 7.49
N LYS A 155 2.39 9.34 8.66
CA LYS A 155 2.88 9.82 9.95
C LYS A 155 3.66 8.70 10.63
N LEU A 156 4.98 8.86 10.65
CA LEU A 156 5.88 7.86 11.20
C LEU A 156 5.80 7.81 12.73
N SER A 157 6.04 6.63 13.30
CA SER A 157 6.14 6.46 14.75
C SER A 157 7.31 7.26 15.31
N PRO A 158 7.13 8.01 16.42
CA PRO A 158 8.21 8.72 17.09
C PRO A 158 9.04 7.80 18.03
N ILE A 159 8.84 6.47 17.97
CA ILE A 159 9.43 5.52 18.93
C ILE A 159 10.75 4.97 18.41
N ASN A 160 11.81 5.17 19.19
CA ASN A 160 13.14 4.66 18.89
C ASN A 160 13.13 3.13 18.77
N GLY A 161 13.83 2.62 17.76
CA GLY A 161 13.87 1.20 17.44
C GLY A 161 12.71 0.71 16.56
N THR A 162 11.74 1.57 16.23
CA THR A 162 10.74 1.26 15.20
C THR A 162 11.20 1.75 13.83
N CYS A 163 10.93 0.95 12.79
CA CYS A 163 11.16 1.31 11.40
C CYS A 163 9.83 1.30 10.65
N SER A 164 9.66 2.22 9.72
CA SER A 164 8.51 2.31 8.83
C SER A 164 9.05 2.53 7.42
N ALA A 165 8.56 1.77 6.46
CA ALA A 165 9.09 1.76 5.10
C ALA A 165 7.95 1.73 4.08
N PHE A 166 8.21 2.38 2.94
CA PHE A 166 7.46 2.24 1.71
C PHE A 166 8.45 1.78 0.64
N SER A 167 8.14 0.68 -0.04
CA SER A 167 9.07 0.06 -0.98
C SER A 167 8.32 -0.65 -2.10
N ILE A 168 8.85 -0.55 -3.31
CA ILE A 168 8.39 -1.31 -4.47
C ILE A 168 9.17 -2.62 -4.49
N ARG A 169 8.46 -3.75 -4.52
CA ARG A 169 9.05 -5.08 -4.52
C ARG A 169 8.72 -5.74 -5.85
N PRO A 170 9.72 -6.06 -6.69
CA PRO A 170 9.48 -6.88 -7.87
C PRO A 170 8.91 -8.21 -7.41
N PHE A 171 7.87 -8.70 -8.10
CA PHE A 171 7.48 -10.09 -7.94
C PHE A 171 8.67 -10.96 -8.41
N PRO A 172 9.06 -12.01 -7.67
CA PRO A 172 10.04 -12.95 -8.19
C PRO A 172 9.47 -13.57 -9.45
N MET A 173 9.99 -13.19 -10.63
CA MET A 173 9.77 -13.95 -11.85
C MET A 173 10.11 -15.40 -11.53
N ALA A 174 9.19 -16.33 -11.80
CA ALA A 174 9.36 -17.74 -11.52
C ALA A 174 10.76 -18.19 -12.01
N GLY A 175 11.67 -18.50 -11.07
CA GLY A 175 13.05 -18.87 -11.36
C GLY A 175 14.14 -18.24 -10.50
N SER A 176 13.86 -17.19 -9.72
CA SER A 176 14.84 -16.62 -8.79
C SER A 176 14.47 -16.97 -7.35
N ALA A 177 15.14 -17.98 -6.80
CA ALA A 177 15.20 -18.16 -5.35
C ALA A 177 15.89 -16.92 -4.77
N ALA A 178 15.16 -16.13 -3.99
CA ALA A 178 15.76 -15.10 -3.16
C ALA A 178 16.68 -15.79 -2.14
N ILE A 179 17.98 -15.73 -2.40
CA ILE A 179 19.01 -15.99 -1.39
C ILE A 179 18.93 -14.79 -0.44
N TYR A 180 18.52 -15.06 0.80
CA TYR A 180 18.70 -14.15 1.93
C TYR A 180 20.15 -14.18 2.40
#